data_AF-A0A519T248-F1
#
_entry.id   AF-A0A519T248-F1
#
_cell.length_a   1.000
_cell.length_b   1.000
_cell.length_c   1.000
_cell.angle_alpha   90.00
_cell.angle_beta   90.00
_cell.angle_gamma   90.00
#
_symmetry.space_group_name_H-M   'P 1'
#
loop_
_entity.id
_entity.type
_entity.pdbx_description
1 polymer ?
#
loop_
_entity_poly.entity_id
_entity_poly.type
_entity_poly.pdbx_seq_one_letter_code
_entity_poly.pdbx_strand_id
1 'polypeptide(L)' 'MKIYTKTGDKGLTSLIGGARVPKSSPRIDCYGTVDELNSYV' A
#
# COMPACT_ATOMS: atom_id res chain seq x y z
N MET A 1 12.16 11.05 -12.14
CA MET A 1 12.02 9.93 -11.17
C MET A 1 10.77 9.14 -11.53
N LYS A 2 10.81 7.81 -11.55
CA LYS A 2 9.62 7.00 -11.88
C LYS A 2 8.86 6.70 -10.58
N ILE A 3 7.55 6.97 -10.57
CA ILE A 3 6.68 6.61 -9.44
C ILE A 3 6.40 5.10 -9.45
N TYR A 4 6.27 4.49 -10.63
CA TYR A 4 6.08 3.05 -10.76
C TYR A 4 7.38 2.28 -10.53
N THR A 5 7.36 1.32 -9.60
CA THR A 5 8.52 0.51 -9.23
C THR A 5 8.40 -0.95 -9.68
N LYS A 6 7.21 -1.41 -10.08
CA LYS A 6 6.89 -2.81 -10.45
C LYS A 6 7.06 -3.84 -9.32
N THR A 7 7.50 -3.42 -8.14
CA THR A 7 7.70 -4.33 -7.01
C THR A 7 6.38 -4.93 -6.51
N GLY A 8 5.26 -4.27 -6.78
CA GLY A 8 3.92 -4.68 -6.37
C GLY A 8 3.16 -5.57 -7.34
N ASP A 9 3.75 -5.96 -8.48
CA ASP A 9 3.06 -6.67 -9.56
C ASP A 9 2.62 -8.08 -9.16
N LYS A 10 3.30 -8.68 -8.17
CA LYS A 10 2.94 -9.98 -7.58
C LYS A 10 1.91 -9.89 -6.44
N GLY A 11 1.24 -8.73 -6.28
CA GLY A 11 0.23 -8.53 -5.25
C GLY A 11 0.77 -8.27 -3.83
N LEU A 12 2.07 -8.03 -3.68
CA LEU A 12 2.72 -7.74 -2.39
C LEU A 12 3.16 -6.28 -2.30
N THR A 13 3.00 -5.64 -1.15
CA THR A 13 3.49 -4.28 -0.88
C THR A 13 4.39 -4.26 0.36
N SER A 14 5.21 -3.21 0.50
CA SER A 14 6.12 -3.04 1.63
C SER A 14 5.51 -2.12 2.68
N LEU A 15 5.57 -2.55 3.94
CA LEU A 15 5.29 -1.73 5.11
C LEU A 15 6.53 -0.93 5.49
N ILE A 16 6.31 0.12 6.29
CA ILE A 16 7.39 0.77 7.04
C ILE A 16 8.11 -0.30 7.87
N GLY A 17 9.44 -0.34 7.76
CA GLY A 17 10.29 -1.38 8.36
C GLY A 17 10.69 -2.52 7.42
N GLY A 18 10.27 -2.48 6.15
CA GLY A 18 10.73 -3.41 5.11
C GLY A 18 9.99 -4.75 5.04
N ALA A 19 9.09 -5.03 5.98
CA ALA A 19 8.21 -6.20 5.93
C ALA A 19 7.29 -6.12 4.70
N ARG A 20 7.13 -7.23 3.97
CA ARG A 20 6.26 -7.31 2.79
C ARG A 20 5.01 -8.11 3.11
N VAL A 21 3.84 -7.55 2.76
CA VAL A 21 2.53 -8.15 3.03
C VAL A 21 1.68 -8.18 1.76
N PRO A 22 0.68 -9.09 1.67
CA PRO A 22 -0.33 -9.03 0.63
C PRO A 22 -1.03 -7.66 0.60
N LYS A 23 -1.38 -7.19 -0.59
CA LYS A 23 -2.18 -5.97 -0.77
C LYS A 23 -3.56 -6.09 -0.12
N SER A 24 -4.10 -7.30 0.01
CA SER A 24 -5.34 -7.62 0.73
C SER A 24 -5.16 -7.85 2.23
N SER A 25 -4.00 -7.47 2.80
CA SER A 25 -3.79 -7.53 4.24
C SER A 25 -4.70 -6.51 4.93
N PRO A 26 -5.37 -6.87 6.05
CA PRO A 26 -6.22 -5.94 6.80
C PRO A 26 -5.53 -4.62 7.15
N ARG A 27 -4.21 -4.67 7.39
CA ARG A 27 -3.42 -3.47 7.69
C ARG A 27 -3.31 -2.50 6.50
N ILE A 28 -3.20 -3.03 5.28
CA ILE A 28 -3.14 -2.21 4.06
C ILE A 28 -4.52 -1.61 3.80
N ASP A 29 -5.58 -2.41 3.95
CA ASP A 29 -6.97 -1.93 3.78
C ASP A 29 -7.27 -0.78 4.76
N CYS A 30 -6.89 -0.91 6.04
CA CYS A 30 -7.05 0.16 7.03
C CYS A 30 -6.34 1.47 6.64
N TYR A 31 -5.13 1.39 6.08
CA TYR A 31 -4.43 2.60 5.64
C TYR A 31 -5.02 3.15 4.34
N GLY A 32 -5.50 2.28 3.45
CA GLY A 32 -6.16 2.68 2.21
C GLY A 32 -7.45 3.47 2.46
N THR A 33 -8.28 3.07 3.44
CA THR A 33 -9.51 3.81 3.76
C THR A 33 -9.22 5.19 4.35
N VAL A 34 -8.15 5.32 5.16
CA VAL A 34 -7.70 6.62 5.68
C VAL A 34 -7.16 7.50 4.57
N ASP A 35 -6.40 6.94 3.63
CA ASP A 35 -5.87 7.66 2.45
C ASP A 35 -7.00 8.15 1.52
N GLU A 36 -8.03 7.32 1.33
CA GLU A 36 -9.24 7.70 0.60
C GLU A 36 -9.98 8.86 1.27
N LEU A 37 -10.19 8.79 2.59
CA LEU A 37 -10.80 9.88 3.36
C LEU A 37 -9.98 11.17 3.24
N ASN A 38 -8.65 11.09 3.36
CA ASN A 38 -7.77 12.25 3.27
C ASN A 38 -7.73 12.86 1.86
N SER A 39 -8.02 12.07 0.83
CA SER A 39 -8.12 12.56 -0.56
C SER A 39 -9.45 13.27 -0.83
N TYR A 40 -10.47 13.02 -0.01
CA TYR A 40 -11.78 13.68 -0.09
C TYR A 40 -11.79 15.05 0.59
N VAL A 41 -10.99 15.24 1.64
CA VAL A 41 -10.87 16.49 2.43
C VAL A 41 -9.88 17.45 1.78
#